data_AF-A0A9W8LXC1-F1
#
_entry.id   AF-A0A9W8LXC1-F1
#
_cell.length_a   1.000
_cell.length_b   1.000
_cell.length_c   1.000
_cell.angle_alpha   90.00
_cell.angle_beta   90.00
_cell.angle_gamma   90.00
#
_symmetry.space_group_name_H-M   'P 1'
#
loop_
_entity.id
_entity.type
_entity.pdbx_description
1 polymer ?
#
loop_
_entity_poly.entity_id
_entity_poly.type
_entity_poly.pdbx_seq_one_letter_code
_entity_poly.pdbx_strand_id
1 'polypeptide(L)'
;MVDVASSMGWMQPALAAMELSQMTVQAMWEGRDSLIKQVPHMSELIPTCQQRGIESVFDIMDMEDDDRTALLRPLSSKQVADIAAFVNRYPNIEVEHEYSKQVSAGSAVQVQLSLDREWDDEDDEDIPGPAIAPFFPYTHSEGWWVVVGDEQLQNLMLVKRINLRKELKTMVEFAAPDSPGSCTLKLFLMCDAYLGCDQEFDLQIEVLPASSSDEEDDEMEQD
;
A
#
# COMPACT_ATOMS: atom_id res chain seq x y z
N MET A 1 -3.71 9.73 14.10
CA MET A 1 -2.24 9.81 14.21
C MET A 1 -1.65 10.02 12.83
N VAL A 2 -1.99 9.17 11.85
CA VAL A 2 -1.68 9.38 10.42
C VAL A 2 -1.95 10.82 9.97
N ASP A 3 -3.17 11.33 10.15
CA ASP A 3 -3.53 12.69 9.71
C ASP A 3 -2.71 13.81 10.39
N VAL A 4 -2.25 13.58 11.62
CA VAL A 4 -1.45 14.56 12.37
C VAL A 4 -0.01 14.55 11.87
N ALA A 5 0.57 13.35 11.70
CA ALA A 5 1.90 13.19 11.12
C ALA A 5 1.94 13.74 9.69
N SER A 6 0.89 13.50 8.90
CA SER A 6 0.82 13.98 7.53
C SER A 6 0.68 15.49 7.43
N SER A 7 -0.12 16.11 8.30
CA SER A 7 -0.22 17.57 8.39
C SER A 7 1.09 18.25 8.78
N MET A 8 2.00 17.52 9.44
CA MET A 8 3.32 17.99 9.84
C MET A 8 4.43 17.62 8.84
N GLY A 9 4.11 16.91 7.76
CA GLY A 9 5.10 16.43 6.79
C GLY A 9 6.00 15.31 7.32
N TRP A 10 5.62 14.60 8.38
CA TRP A 10 6.46 13.57 9.00
C TRP A 10 6.24 12.21 8.37
N MET A 11 7.20 11.77 7.54
CA MET A 11 7.07 10.54 6.75
C MET A 11 7.11 9.27 7.61
N GLN A 12 8.22 8.98 8.27
CA GLN A 12 8.36 7.78 9.12
C GLN A 12 7.23 7.63 10.16
N PRO A 13 6.86 8.68 10.93
CA PRO A 13 5.74 8.57 11.87
C PRO A 13 4.38 8.29 11.20
N ALA A 14 4.16 8.78 9.98
CA ALA A 14 2.93 8.50 9.23
C ALA A 14 2.88 7.04 8.77
N LEU A 15 3.97 6.54 8.17
CA LEU A 15 4.08 5.14 7.72
C LEU A 15 3.98 4.16 8.89
N ALA A 16 4.71 4.41 9.98
CA ALA A 16 4.62 3.58 11.19
C ALA A 16 3.22 3.58 11.82
N ALA A 17 2.45 4.67 11.68
CA ALA A 17 1.07 4.71 12.12
C ALA A 17 0.12 3.90 11.22
N MET A 18 0.43 3.76 9.93
CA MET A 18 -0.30 2.90 8.98
C MET A 18 0.01 1.42 9.27
N GLU A 19 1.28 1.06 9.41
CA GLU A 19 1.73 -0.29 9.83
C GLU A 19 1.09 -0.69 11.17
N LEU A 20 1.02 0.24 12.13
CA LEU A 20 0.37 0.00 13.42
C LEU A 20 -1.13 -0.32 13.27
N SER A 21 -1.80 0.23 12.26
CA SER A 21 -3.20 -0.14 11.94
C SER A 21 -3.27 -1.62 11.58
N GLN A 22 -2.43 -2.06 10.64
CA GLN A 22 -2.37 -3.45 10.19
C GLN A 22 -2.05 -4.40 11.34
N MET A 23 -1.01 -4.08 12.13
CA MET A 23 -0.60 -4.83 13.32
C MET A 23 -1.72 -4.98 14.34
N THR A 24 -2.52 -3.93 14.55
CA THR A 24 -3.65 -3.94 15.47
C THR A 24 -4.81 -4.79 14.93
N VAL A 25 -5.08 -4.71 13.63
CA VAL A 25 -6.14 -5.49 12.97
C VAL A 25 -5.80 -6.99 12.98
N GLN A 26 -4.56 -7.35 12.64
CA GLN A 26 -4.12 -8.76 12.56
C GLN A 26 -3.55 -9.32 13.87
N ALA A 27 -3.48 -8.51 14.93
CA ALA A 27 -2.95 -8.88 16.24
C ALA A 27 -1.53 -9.48 16.19
N MET A 28 -0.65 -8.86 15.40
CA MET A 28 0.74 -9.29 15.23
C MET A 28 1.70 -8.10 15.11
N TRP A 29 3.00 -8.36 15.25
CA TRP A 29 4.05 -7.34 15.20
C TRP A 29 4.97 -7.55 14.00
N GLU A 30 5.07 -6.53 13.15
CA GLU A 30 6.03 -6.50 12.06
C GLU A 30 7.48 -6.61 12.56
N GLY A 31 8.35 -7.25 11.76
CA GLY A 31 9.76 -7.49 12.10
C GLY A 31 10.00 -8.52 13.23
N ARG A 32 8.95 -8.96 13.93
CA ARG A 32 9.02 -9.97 14.99
C ARG A 32 8.26 -11.25 14.62
N ASP A 33 7.03 -11.10 14.14
CA ASP A 33 6.17 -12.21 13.77
C ASP A 33 6.31 -12.52 12.28
N SER A 34 6.13 -13.79 11.89
CA SER A 34 6.03 -14.16 10.47
C SER A 34 4.74 -13.62 9.87
N LEU A 35 4.79 -13.14 8.61
CA LEU A 35 3.60 -12.72 7.86
C LEU A 35 2.56 -13.84 7.72
N ILE A 36 2.95 -15.11 7.88
CA ILE A 36 2.03 -16.25 7.87
C ILE A 36 1.12 -16.28 9.11
N LYS A 37 1.47 -15.57 10.18
CA LYS A 37 0.72 -15.57 11.45
C LYS A 37 -0.70 -15.00 11.32
N GLN A 38 -0.94 -14.09 10.37
CA GLN A 38 -2.29 -13.57 10.08
C GLN A 38 -3.21 -14.63 9.46
N VAL A 39 -2.64 -15.67 8.82
CA VAL A 39 -3.42 -16.72 8.16
C VAL A 39 -4.01 -17.66 9.24
N PRO A 40 -5.34 -17.88 9.26
CA PRO A 40 -5.99 -18.74 10.25
C PRO A 40 -5.35 -20.13 10.33
N HIS A 41 -5.22 -20.68 11.55
CA HIS A 41 -4.71 -22.04 11.81
C HIS A 41 -3.24 -22.30 11.40
N MET A 42 -2.52 -21.32 10.86
CA MET A 42 -1.16 -21.51 10.37
C MET A 42 -0.07 -21.30 11.42
N SER A 43 -0.38 -20.80 12.61
CA SER A 43 0.62 -20.48 13.65
C SER A 43 1.54 -21.66 14.00
N GLU A 44 0.99 -22.88 14.12
CA GLU A 44 1.76 -24.09 14.41
C GLU A 44 2.57 -24.59 13.19
N LEU A 45 2.23 -24.14 11.99
CA LEU A 45 2.89 -24.50 10.74
C LEU A 45 4.00 -23.52 10.34
N ILE A 46 4.12 -22.36 11.00
CA ILE A 46 5.17 -21.34 10.71
C ILE A 46 6.58 -21.95 10.63
N PRO A 47 7.04 -22.82 11.56
CA PRO A 47 8.37 -23.43 11.45
C PRO A 47 8.55 -24.28 10.19
N THR A 48 7.48 -24.96 9.74
CA THR A 48 7.49 -25.75 8.51
C THR A 48 7.49 -24.84 7.28
N CYS A 49 6.75 -23.73 7.31
CA CYS A 49 6.73 -22.72 6.25
C CYS A 49 8.13 -22.15 6.04
N GLN A 50 8.79 -21.72 7.11
CA GLN A 50 10.16 -21.19 7.07
C GLN A 50 11.18 -22.19 6.53
N GLN A 51 11.08 -23.48 6.91
CA GLN A 51 11.96 -24.52 6.36
C GLN A 51 11.78 -24.74 4.86
N ARG A 52 10.61 -24.43 4.32
CA ARG A 52 10.29 -24.51 2.89
C ARG A 52 10.48 -23.18 2.15
N GLY A 53 10.94 -22.13 2.83
CA GLY A 53 11.11 -20.80 2.23
C GLY A 53 9.80 -20.05 1.99
N ILE A 54 8.72 -20.41 2.68
CA ILE A 54 7.42 -19.74 2.62
C ILE A 54 7.42 -18.66 3.69
N GLU A 55 7.45 -17.40 3.28
CA GLU A 55 7.62 -16.23 4.17
C GLU A 55 6.42 -15.28 4.15
N SER A 56 5.61 -15.31 3.08
CA SER A 56 4.50 -14.40 2.81
C SER A 56 3.21 -15.13 2.41
N VAL A 57 2.09 -14.39 2.39
CA VAL A 57 0.80 -14.94 1.91
C VAL A 57 0.84 -15.19 0.40
N PHE A 58 1.59 -14.38 -0.35
CA PHE A 58 1.84 -14.59 -1.78
C PHE A 58 2.53 -15.93 -2.05
N ASP A 59 3.50 -16.33 -1.21
CA ASP A 59 4.12 -17.65 -1.35
C ASP A 59 3.10 -18.79 -1.21
N ILE A 60 2.11 -18.65 -0.32
CA ILE A 60 1.03 -19.65 -0.18
C ILE A 60 0.11 -19.64 -1.40
N MET A 61 -0.14 -18.47 -1.99
CA MET A 61 -0.96 -18.29 -3.18
C MET A 61 -0.30 -18.96 -4.40
N ASP A 62 1.01 -18.77 -4.56
CA ASP A 62 1.81 -19.27 -5.69
C ASP A 62 2.24 -20.74 -5.53
N MET A 63 1.96 -21.35 -4.38
CA MET A 63 2.28 -22.75 -4.14
C MET A 63 1.47 -23.70 -5.02
N GLU A 64 2.19 -24.63 -5.67
CA GLU A 64 1.60 -25.77 -6.38
C GLU A 64 0.67 -26.60 -5.48
N ASP A 65 -0.38 -27.16 -6.07
CA ASP A 65 -1.45 -27.88 -5.35
C ASP A 65 -0.93 -29.05 -4.50
N ASP A 66 0.05 -29.80 -5.02
CA ASP A 66 0.66 -30.94 -4.32
C ASP A 66 1.44 -30.48 -3.07
N ASP A 67 2.21 -29.40 -3.18
CA ASP A 67 2.98 -28.84 -2.07
C ASP A 67 2.08 -28.20 -1.03
N ARG A 68 1.01 -27.52 -1.46
CA ARG A 68 -0.02 -26.93 -0.59
C ARG A 68 -0.75 -28.03 0.17
N THR A 69 -1.16 -29.10 -0.51
CA THR A 69 -1.78 -30.27 0.11
C THR A 69 -0.84 -30.93 1.14
N ALA A 70 0.45 -31.05 0.81
CA ALA A 70 1.44 -31.62 1.72
C ALA A 70 1.68 -30.74 2.96
N LEU A 71 1.70 -29.42 2.81
CA LEU A 71 1.84 -28.45 3.91
C LEU A 71 0.63 -28.50 4.85
N LEU A 72 -0.57 -28.48 4.28
CA LEU A 72 -1.84 -28.37 5.02
C LEU A 72 -2.38 -29.71 5.52
N ARG A 73 -1.74 -30.83 5.18
CA ARG A 73 -2.11 -32.19 5.60
C ARG A 73 -2.44 -32.36 7.10
N PRO A 74 -1.77 -31.68 8.06
CA PRO A 74 -2.10 -31.81 9.48
C PRO A 74 -3.45 -31.19 9.87
N LEU A 75 -4.05 -30.37 9.01
CA LEU A 75 -5.25 -29.59 9.30
C LEU A 75 -6.53 -30.31 8.84
N SER A 76 -7.65 -29.98 9.48
CA SER A 76 -8.97 -30.45 9.07
C SER A 76 -9.48 -29.72 7.82
N SER A 77 -10.43 -30.32 7.10
CA SER A 77 -11.05 -29.70 5.92
C SER A 77 -11.66 -28.32 6.20
N LYS A 78 -12.19 -28.10 7.41
CA LYS A 78 -12.71 -26.78 7.81
C LYS A 78 -11.58 -25.75 7.93
N GLN A 79 -10.46 -26.12 8.53
CA GLN A 79 -9.31 -25.22 8.69
C GLN A 79 -8.68 -24.88 7.34
N VAL A 80 -8.59 -25.86 6.43
CA VAL A 80 -8.13 -25.64 5.06
C VAL A 80 -9.07 -24.68 4.32
N ALA A 81 -10.39 -24.81 4.50
CA ALA A 81 -11.35 -23.88 3.92
C ALA A 81 -11.21 -22.46 4.50
N ASP A 82 -10.99 -22.32 5.82
CA ASP A 82 -10.74 -21.02 6.45
C ASP A 82 -9.45 -20.36 5.91
N ILE A 83 -8.40 -21.15 5.64
CA ILE A 83 -7.14 -20.68 5.02
C ILE A 83 -7.39 -20.22 3.59
N ALA A 84 -8.07 -21.04 2.77
CA ALA A 84 -8.40 -20.68 1.39
C ALA A 84 -9.23 -19.39 1.34
N ALA A 85 -10.21 -19.23 2.23
CA ALA A 85 -10.98 -18.00 2.34
C ALA A 85 -10.11 -16.79 2.70
N PHE A 86 -9.08 -16.96 3.55
CA PHE A 86 -8.14 -15.90 3.87
C PHE A 86 -7.26 -15.53 2.66
N VAL A 87 -6.63 -16.53 2.03
CA VAL A 87 -5.71 -16.31 0.88
C VAL A 87 -6.46 -15.66 -0.28
N ASN A 88 -7.67 -16.12 -0.61
CA ASN A 88 -8.49 -15.52 -1.66
C ASN A 88 -8.99 -14.11 -1.30
N ARG A 89 -9.03 -13.76 -0.01
CA ARG A 89 -9.42 -12.42 0.47
C ARG A 89 -8.21 -11.50 0.65
N TYR A 90 -7.01 -12.04 0.62
CA TYR A 90 -5.80 -11.26 0.80
C TYR A 90 -5.60 -10.34 -0.41
N PRO A 91 -5.12 -9.09 -0.22
CA PRO A 91 -4.99 -8.17 -1.35
C PRO A 91 -3.84 -8.56 -2.27
N ASN A 92 -4.17 -8.73 -3.55
CA ASN A 92 -3.21 -8.75 -4.65
C ASN A 92 -3.63 -7.62 -5.61
N ILE A 93 -2.83 -6.58 -5.73
CA ILE A 93 -3.20 -5.34 -6.43
C ILE A 93 -2.10 -4.99 -7.42
N GLU A 94 -2.46 -4.89 -8.68
CA GLU A 94 -1.63 -4.28 -9.71
C GLU A 94 -1.75 -2.75 -9.63
N VAL A 95 -0.60 -2.06 -9.61
CA VAL A 95 -0.53 -0.61 -9.50
C VAL A 95 0.18 -0.03 -10.71
N GLU A 96 -0.58 0.60 -11.59
CA GLU A 96 -0.03 1.42 -12.66
C GLU A 96 -0.02 2.89 -12.23
N HIS A 97 1.06 3.60 -12.56
CA HIS A 97 1.20 5.01 -12.22
C HIS A 97 1.86 5.81 -13.36
N GLU A 98 1.29 6.97 -13.65
CA GLU A 98 1.77 7.88 -14.70
C GLU A 98 1.93 9.31 -14.15
N TYR A 99 3.05 9.95 -14.46
CA TYR A 99 3.39 11.29 -13.98
C TYR A 99 4.37 12.01 -14.92
N SER A 100 4.43 13.34 -14.80
CA SER A 100 5.41 14.14 -15.54
C SER A 100 6.79 14.03 -14.90
N LYS A 101 7.79 13.63 -15.69
CA LYS A 101 9.18 13.49 -15.23
C LYS A 101 9.94 14.81 -15.16
N GLN A 102 9.40 15.88 -15.76
CA GLN A 102 9.98 17.22 -15.72
C GLN A 102 8.91 18.17 -15.20
N VAL A 103 9.21 18.86 -14.11
CA VAL A 103 8.28 19.76 -13.41
C VAL A 103 9.03 21.02 -12.98
N SER A 104 8.34 22.14 -12.83
CA SER A 104 8.95 23.36 -12.27
C SER A 104 8.96 23.28 -10.75
N ALA A 105 9.98 23.86 -10.10
CA ALA A 105 10.06 23.98 -8.65
C ALA A 105 8.77 24.59 -8.08
N GLY A 106 8.22 23.98 -7.02
CA GLY A 106 6.98 24.40 -6.36
C GLY A 106 5.68 24.19 -7.15
N SER A 107 5.74 23.73 -8.41
CA SER A 107 4.54 23.49 -9.23
C SER A 107 3.79 22.23 -8.80
N ALA A 108 2.49 22.14 -9.13
CA ALA A 108 1.69 20.96 -8.85
C ALA A 108 2.12 19.77 -9.74
N VAL A 109 2.44 18.64 -9.10
CA VAL A 109 2.72 17.36 -9.75
C VAL A 109 1.50 16.46 -9.60
N GLN A 110 0.96 16.01 -10.72
CA GLN A 110 -0.15 15.06 -10.76
C GLN A 110 0.36 13.67 -11.07
N VAL A 111 -0.06 12.69 -10.27
CA VAL A 111 0.18 11.27 -10.49
C VAL A 111 -1.17 10.60 -10.73
N GLN A 112 -1.34 10.05 -11.93
CA GLN A 112 -2.49 9.21 -12.26
C GLN A 112 -2.19 7.79 -11.80
N LEU A 113 -3.15 7.18 -11.11
CA LEU A 113 -3.06 5.83 -10.57
C LEU A 113 -4.20 4.98 -11.14
N SER A 114 -3.85 3.80 -11.64
CA SER A 114 -4.78 2.72 -11.94
C SER A 114 -4.47 1.56 -10.99
N LEU A 115 -5.43 1.22 -10.15
CA LEU A 115 -5.31 0.13 -9.20
C LEU A 115 -6.28 -0.96 -9.62
N ASP A 116 -5.77 -2.16 -9.89
CA ASP A 116 -6.57 -3.31 -10.26
C ASP A 116 -6.32 -4.45 -9.28
N ARG A 117 -7.37 -4.93 -8.62
CA ARG A 117 -7.27 -6.07 -7.73
C ARG A 117 -7.33 -7.35 -8.57
N GLU A 118 -6.21 -8.06 -8.64
CA GLU A 118 -6.14 -9.35 -9.30
C GLU A 118 -7.09 -10.33 -8.62
N TRP A 119 -8.01 -10.89 -9.41
CA TRP A 119 -9.06 -11.78 -8.96
C TRP A 119 -9.34 -12.82 -10.04
N ASP A 120 -9.56 -14.08 -9.66
CA ASP A 120 -10.03 -15.10 -10.61
C ASP A 120 -11.49 -14.79 -10.98
N ASP A 121 -11.69 -14.27 -12.19
CA ASP A 121 -12.96 -13.78 -12.77
C ASP A 121 -14.10 -14.82 -12.86
N GLU A 122 -14.01 -15.98 -12.19
CA GLU A 122 -15.02 -17.04 -12.29
C GLU A 122 -16.38 -16.65 -11.67
N ASP A 123 -16.43 -15.69 -10.74
CA ASP A 123 -17.68 -15.20 -10.16
C ASP A 123 -17.67 -13.66 -9.90
N ASP A 124 -18.29 -12.89 -10.80
CA ASP A 124 -18.48 -11.42 -10.70
C ASP A 124 -19.27 -10.95 -9.45
N GLU A 125 -19.83 -11.88 -8.65
CA GLU A 125 -20.54 -11.59 -7.40
C GLU A 125 -19.63 -11.53 -6.16
N ASP A 126 -18.38 -11.99 -6.24
CA ASP A 126 -17.45 -12.06 -5.10
C ASP A 126 -16.60 -10.79 -4.97
N ILE A 127 -17.25 -9.65 -4.69
CA ILE A 127 -16.52 -8.51 -4.15
C ILE A 127 -15.94 -8.95 -2.79
N PRO A 128 -14.63 -8.74 -2.53
CA PRO A 128 -14.04 -9.10 -1.26
C PRO A 128 -14.82 -8.47 -0.11
N GLY A 129 -15.34 -9.34 0.76
CA GLY A 129 -15.98 -8.93 1.99
C GLY A 129 -15.02 -8.20 2.94
N PRO A 130 -15.44 -7.88 4.16
CA PRO A 130 -14.56 -7.25 5.15
C PRO A 130 -13.29 -8.08 5.37
N ALA A 131 -12.24 -7.40 5.85
CA ALA A 131 -10.97 -8.03 6.18
C ALA A 131 -11.18 -9.18 7.18
N ILE A 132 -10.52 -10.31 6.93
CA ILE A 132 -10.55 -11.45 7.84
C ILE A 132 -9.55 -11.16 8.95
N ALA A 133 -10.07 -10.79 10.12
CA ALA A 133 -9.31 -10.42 11.30
C ALA A 133 -9.93 -11.07 12.55
N PRO A 134 -9.66 -12.36 12.82
CA PRO A 134 -10.37 -13.14 13.86
C PRO A 134 -10.20 -12.61 15.28
N PHE A 135 -9.14 -11.85 15.53
CA PHE A 135 -8.83 -11.26 16.84
C PHE A 135 -9.28 -9.80 16.98
N PHE A 136 -9.76 -9.19 15.90
CA PHE A 136 -10.29 -7.83 15.93
C PHE A 136 -11.77 -7.86 16.32
N PRO A 137 -12.20 -7.05 17.31
CA PRO A 137 -13.53 -7.19 17.92
C PRO A 137 -14.70 -6.74 17.03
N TYR A 138 -14.42 -6.08 15.91
CA TYR A 138 -15.42 -5.50 15.01
C TYR A 138 -15.17 -5.92 13.57
N THR A 139 -16.19 -5.82 12.72
CA THR A 139 -15.98 -5.91 11.27
C THR A 139 -15.10 -4.75 10.82
N HIS A 140 -14.01 -5.07 10.12
CA HIS A 140 -13.10 -4.07 9.55
C HIS A 140 -13.19 -4.13 8.03
N SER A 141 -13.52 -3.01 7.40
CA SER A 141 -13.46 -2.90 5.94
C SER A 141 -12.04 -2.52 5.55
N GLU A 142 -11.49 -3.21 4.56
CA GLU A 142 -10.18 -2.91 3.97
C GLU A 142 -10.19 -1.49 3.38
N GLY A 143 -9.17 -0.70 3.73
CA GLY A 143 -8.88 0.61 3.19
C GLY A 143 -7.40 0.77 2.87
N TRP A 144 -7.10 1.76 2.04
CA TRP A 144 -5.73 1.99 1.55
C TRP A 144 -5.34 3.46 1.68
N TRP A 145 -4.05 3.70 1.87
CA TRP A 145 -3.44 5.01 1.71
C TRP A 145 -2.53 5.03 0.49
N VAL A 146 -2.71 6.03 -0.35
CA VAL A 146 -1.72 6.46 -1.33
C VAL A 146 -0.87 7.52 -0.65
N VAL A 147 0.44 7.31 -0.62
CA VAL A 147 1.39 8.19 0.05
C VAL A 147 2.47 8.60 -0.93
N VAL A 148 2.83 9.88 -0.96
CA VAL A 148 4.02 10.35 -1.67
C VAL A 148 4.92 11.09 -0.70
N GLY A 149 6.21 10.79 -0.74
CA GLY A 149 7.20 11.43 0.12
C GLY A 149 8.63 11.35 -0.41
N ASP A 150 9.51 12.17 0.16
CA ASP A 150 10.95 12.10 0.00
C ASP A 150 11.54 11.34 1.19
N GLU A 151 12.02 10.13 0.92
CA GLU A 151 12.58 9.26 1.96
C GLU A 151 13.94 9.77 2.48
N GLN A 152 14.73 10.45 1.65
CA GLN A 152 16.04 10.98 2.07
C GLN A 152 15.87 12.16 3.02
N LEU A 153 14.92 13.04 2.70
CA LEU A 153 14.59 14.20 3.52
C LEU A 153 13.58 13.89 4.64
N GLN A 154 13.05 12.66 4.67
CA GLN A 154 11.99 12.23 5.59
C GLN A 154 10.77 13.16 5.56
N ASN A 155 10.45 13.66 4.37
CA ASN A 155 9.41 14.64 4.14
C ASN A 155 8.20 14.00 3.47
N LEU A 156 7.05 14.03 4.15
CA LEU A 156 5.79 13.55 3.62
C LEU A 156 5.12 14.66 2.80
N MET A 157 4.80 14.37 1.55
CA MET A 157 4.25 15.36 0.62
C MET A 157 2.75 15.20 0.43
N LEU A 158 2.26 13.96 0.52
CA LEU A 158 0.86 13.64 0.30
C LEU A 158 0.46 12.37 1.05
N VAL A 159 -0.75 12.39 1.60
CA VAL A 159 -1.49 11.18 2.00
C VAL A 159 -2.92 11.30 1.50
N LYS A 160 -3.40 10.28 0.79
CA LYS A 160 -4.80 10.18 0.34
C LYS A 160 -5.35 8.81 0.73
N ARG A 161 -6.43 8.79 1.51
CA ARG A 161 -7.17 7.55 1.77
C ARG A 161 -8.07 7.20 0.59
N ILE A 162 -8.04 5.96 0.16
CA ILE A 162 -8.85 5.41 -0.93
C ILE A 162 -9.50 4.10 -0.48
N ASN A 163 -10.59 3.72 -1.16
CA ASN A 163 -11.22 2.42 -1.01
C ASN A 163 -11.18 1.72 -2.36
N LEU A 164 -10.47 0.61 -2.44
CA LEU A 164 -10.41 -0.24 -3.63
C LEU A 164 -11.43 -1.38 -3.46
N ARG A 165 -12.15 -1.71 -4.54
CA ARG A 165 -13.01 -2.90 -4.59
C ARG A 165 -12.49 -3.92 -5.60
N LYS A 166 -12.66 -3.62 -6.89
CA LYS A 166 -12.06 -4.36 -8.02
C LYS A 166 -11.03 -3.45 -8.69
N GLU A 167 -11.51 -2.41 -9.34
CA GLU A 167 -10.67 -1.40 -10.02
C GLU A 167 -10.89 -0.02 -9.39
N LEU A 168 -9.84 0.81 -9.34
CA LEU A 168 -9.93 2.23 -9.03
C LEU A 168 -8.93 3.04 -9.86
N LYS A 169 -9.47 3.96 -10.68
CA LYS A 169 -8.69 5.02 -11.32
C LYS A 169 -8.81 6.30 -10.53
N THR A 170 -7.69 6.87 -10.12
CA THR A 170 -7.66 8.11 -9.34
C THR A 170 -6.44 8.96 -9.67
N MET A 171 -6.52 10.25 -9.36
CA MET A 171 -5.39 11.16 -9.47
C MET A 171 -5.06 11.71 -8.09
N VAL A 172 -3.77 11.86 -7.82
CA VAL A 172 -3.26 12.54 -6.65
C VAL A 172 -2.31 13.66 -7.05
N GLU A 173 -2.27 14.72 -6.23
CA GLU A 173 -1.51 15.93 -6.52
C GLU A 173 -0.68 16.33 -5.30
N PHE A 174 0.57 16.74 -5.53
CA PHE A 174 1.47 17.28 -4.52
C PHE A 174 2.35 18.39 -5.12
N ALA A 175 2.94 19.24 -4.30
CA ALA A 175 3.85 20.28 -4.78
C ALA A 175 5.25 19.72 -5.07
N ALA A 176 5.82 20.02 -6.23
CA ALA A 176 7.20 19.66 -6.58
C ALA A 176 8.18 20.25 -5.56
N PRO A 177 9.33 19.59 -5.30
CA PRO A 177 10.38 20.16 -4.46
C PRO A 177 10.81 21.56 -4.90
N ASP A 178 11.15 22.44 -3.95
CA ASP A 178 11.57 23.81 -4.27
C ASP A 178 12.98 23.89 -4.87
N SER A 179 13.80 22.85 -4.64
CA SER A 179 15.18 22.81 -5.10
C SER A 179 15.26 22.18 -6.50
N PRO A 180 15.79 22.90 -7.51
CA PRO A 180 15.99 22.33 -8.83
C PRO A 180 17.02 21.18 -8.84
N GLY A 181 16.82 20.24 -9.76
CA GLY A 181 17.67 19.07 -9.98
C GLY A 181 16.89 17.76 -9.98
N SER A 182 17.61 16.67 -10.21
CA SER A 182 17.03 15.31 -10.16
C SER A 182 16.75 14.90 -8.71
N CYS A 183 15.55 14.42 -8.45
CA CYS A 183 15.16 13.83 -7.17
C CYS A 183 14.44 12.49 -7.39
N THR A 184 14.47 11.63 -6.38
CA THR A 184 13.72 10.37 -6.37
C THR A 184 12.78 10.42 -5.18
N LEU A 185 11.48 10.53 -5.47
CA LEU A 185 10.43 10.42 -4.48
C LEU A 185 9.94 8.97 -4.42
N LYS A 186 9.21 8.64 -3.36
CA LYS A 186 8.57 7.34 -3.18
C LYS A 186 7.06 7.49 -3.22
N LEU A 187 6.40 6.64 -3.98
CA LEU A 187 4.96 6.39 -3.95
C LEU A 187 4.72 5.10 -3.17
N PHE A 188 3.89 5.15 -2.12
CA PHE A 188 3.47 3.96 -1.39
C PHE A 188 1.97 3.73 -1.54
N LEU A 189 1.60 2.47 -1.66
CA LEU A 189 0.25 1.97 -1.45
C LEU A 189 0.25 1.15 -0.16
N MET A 190 -0.35 1.69 0.90
CA MET A 190 -0.34 1.10 2.25
C MET A 190 -1.72 0.58 2.62
N CYS A 191 -1.84 -0.69 3.02
CA CYS A 191 -3.07 -1.28 3.53
C CYS A 191 -3.32 -0.82 4.98
N ASP A 192 -4.58 -0.77 5.42
CA ASP A 192 -4.92 -0.54 6.83
C ASP A 192 -5.24 -1.81 7.63
N ALA A 193 -5.34 -2.95 6.94
CA ALA A 193 -5.94 -4.18 7.46
C ALA A 193 -5.06 -5.43 7.40
N TYR A 194 -4.16 -5.55 6.42
CA TYR A 194 -3.31 -6.73 6.22
C TYR A 194 -1.85 -6.32 6.17
N LEU A 195 -0.96 -7.21 6.64
CA LEU A 195 0.49 -6.98 6.58
C LEU A 195 1.08 -7.69 5.37
N GLY A 196 2.10 -7.08 4.76
CA GLY A 196 2.90 -7.69 3.69
C GLY A 196 2.35 -7.50 2.28
N CYS A 197 1.31 -6.67 2.11
CA CYS A 197 0.73 -6.32 0.80
C CYS A 197 0.94 -4.85 0.42
N ASP A 198 1.73 -4.12 1.22
CA ASP A 198 2.14 -2.76 0.92
C ASP A 198 3.11 -2.75 -0.26
N GLN A 199 3.03 -1.73 -1.10
CA GLN A 199 3.87 -1.60 -2.29
C GLN A 199 4.54 -0.23 -2.34
N GLU A 200 5.77 -0.20 -2.84
CA GLU A 200 6.55 1.04 -3.02
C GLU A 200 7.07 1.18 -4.45
N PHE A 201 7.07 2.41 -4.96
CA PHE A 201 7.53 2.75 -6.31
C PHE A 201 8.40 4.01 -6.29
N ASP A 202 9.48 4.00 -7.08
CA ASP A 202 10.34 5.17 -7.25
C ASP A 202 9.73 6.12 -8.30
N LEU A 203 9.49 7.37 -7.90
CA LEU A 203 9.13 8.46 -8.79
C LEU A 203 10.37 9.31 -9.08
N GLN A 204 10.95 9.15 -10.27
CA GLN A 204 12.12 9.91 -10.72
C GLN A 204 11.67 11.19 -11.41
N ILE A 205 11.99 12.34 -10.80
CA ILE A 205 11.54 13.65 -11.25
C ILE A 205 12.75 14.58 -11.40
N GLU A 206 12.81 15.28 -12.52
CA GLU A 206 13.72 16.40 -12.77
C GLU A 206 12.98 17.70 -12.47
N VAL A 207 13.44 18.42 -11.44
CA VAL A 207 12.88 19.71 -11.05
C VAL A 207 13.63 20.83 -11.76
N LEU A 208 12.94 21.57 -12.61
CA LEU A 208 13.44 22.74 -13.30
C LEU A 208 13.29 23.99 -12.41
N PRO A 209 14.14 25.02 -12.58
CA PRO A 209 13.93 26.31 -11.93
C PRO A 209 12.52 26.85 -12.17
N ALA A 210 11.96 27.55 -11.18
CA ALA A 210 10.67 28.22 -11.35
C ALA A 210 10.72 29.14 -12.58
N SER A 211 9.72 29.04 -13.44
CA SER A 211 9.58 29.95 -14.59
C SER A 211 9.31 31.35 -14.07
N SER A 212 10.16 32.32 -14.42
CA SER A 212 10.07 33.73 -13.99
C SER A 212 8.92 34.51 -14.65
N SER A 213 7.85 33.84 -15.08
CA SER A 213 6.79 34.40 -15.91
C SER A 213 5.64 35.04 -15.13
N ASP A 214 5.72 35.11 -13.79
CA ASP A 214 4.69 35.71 -12.93
C ASP A 214 5.03 37.14 -12.46
N GLU A 215 6.08 37.79 -13.00
CA GLU A 215 6.49 39.15 -12.59
C GLU A 215 6.10 40.28 -13.59
N GLU A 216 5.35 40.01 -14.67
CA GLU A 216 5.07 41.03 -15.71
C GLU A 216 3.68 41.71 -15.67
N ASP A 217 2.82 41.46 -14.67
CA ASP A 217 1.43 41.99 -14.68
C ASP A 217 1.14 43.19 -13.76
N ASP A 218 2.10 43.73 -12.99
CA ASP A 218 1.84 44.79 -12.00
C ASP A 218 2.39 46.21 -12.32
N GLU A 219 2.98 46.47 -13.50
CA GLU A 219 3.53 47.81 -13.85
C GLU A 219 2.74 48.63 -14.89
N MET A 220 1.51 48.27 -15.26
CA MET A 220 0.73 49.03 -16.28
C MET A 220 -0.52 49.78 -15.77
N GLU A 221 -0.51 50.29 -14.53
CA GLU A 221 -1.45 51.33 -14.10
C GLU A 221 -0.73 52.52 -13.44
N GLN A 222 -0.07 53.36 -14.24
CA GLN A 222 0.15 54.77 -13.92
C GLN A 222 0.54 55.55 -15.19
N ASP A 223 -0.48 56.04 -15.90
CA ASP A 223 -0.45 57.32 -16.63
C ASP A 223 -1.88 57.84 -16.89
#